data_AF-X1P8G6-F1
#
_entry.id   AF-X1P8G6-F1
#
_cell.length_a   1.000
_cell.length_b   1.000
_cell.length_c   1.000
_cell.angle_alpha   90.00
_cell.angle_beta   90.00
_cell.angle_gamma   90.00
#
_symmetry.space_group_name_H-M   'P 1'
#
loop_
_entity.id
_entity.type
_entity.pdbx_description
1 polymer ?
#
loop_
_entity_poly.entity_id
_entity_poly.type
_entity_poly.pdbx_seq_one_letter_code
_entity_poly.pdbx_strand_id
1 'polypeptide(L)'
;QLLPVIPLVRFNNVDEAIDFAVQCEHNFRHTASIHSRNIAKLSKMAQLMNCSLFIKNGPCYSGLGFGGAGYTSFTIATPTGEGLTRARTFTRERRCVLVGYFRII
;
A
#
# COMPACT_ATOMS: atom_id res chain seq x y z
N GLN A 1 -1.79 15.28 3.30
CA GLN A 1 -2.73 16.41 3.14
C GLN A 1 -3.93 16.18 4.06
N LEU A 2 -4.23 17.13 4.95
CA LEU A 2 -5.33 16.99 5.95
C LEU A 2 -6.51 17.92 5.67
N LEU A 3 -6.37 18.83 4.70
CA LEU A 3 -7.39 19.78 4.30
C LEU A 3 -8.03 19.35 2.97
N PRO A 4 -9.29 19.73 2.70
CA PRO A 4 -9.98 19.45 1.44
C PRO A 4 -9.52 20.40 0.31
N VAL A 5 -8.21 20.52 0.12
CA VAL A 5 -7.57 21.33 -0.92
C VAL A 5 -6.66 20.42 -1.74
N ILE A 6 -6.91 20.35 -3.05
CA ILE A 6 -6.19 19.45 -3.96
C ILE A 6 -5.34 20.27 -4.93
N PRO A 7 -4.03 20.42 -4.70
CA PRO A 7 -3.15 21.06 -5.67
C PRO A 7 -3.01 20.18 -6.92
N LEU A 8 -2.92 20.81 -8.09
CA LEU A 8 -2.76 20.14 -9.38
C LEU A 8 -1.54 20.70 -10.10
N VAL A 9 -0.61 19.81 -10.46
CA VAL A 9 0.62 20.15 -11.20
C VAL A 9 0.59 19.43 -12.55
N ARG A 10 0.92 20.14 -13.63
CA ARG A 10 0.91 19.59 -15.00
C ARG A 10 2.32 19.20 -15.43
N PHE A 11 2.40 18.10 -16.17
CA PHE A 11 3.64 17.57 -16.76
C PHE A 11 3.40 17.23 -18.23
N ASN A 12 4.48 17.18 -19.02
CA ASN A 12 4.38 16.88 -20.44
C ASN A 12 4.23 15.38 -20.71
N ASN A 13 4.79 14.54 -19.83
CA ASN A 13 4.72 13.09 -19.93
C ASN A 13 4.55 12.42 -18.57
N VAL A 14 4.16 11.15 -18.61
CA VAL A 14 3.87 10.35 -17.41
C VAL A 14 5.12 10.01 -16.60
N ASP A 15 6.30 9.93 -17.23
CA ASP A 15 7.52 9.57 -16.53
C ASP A 15 8.00 10.72 -15.63
N GLU A 16 7.99 11.96 -16.13
CA GLU A 16 8.21 13.17 -15.33
C GLU A 16 7.22 13.27 -14.16
N ALA A 17 5.95 12.97 -14.41
CA ALA A 17 4.91 12.99 -13.37
C ALA A 17 5.18 11.93 -12.27
N ILE A 18 5.64 10.73 -12.65
CA ILE A 18 6.00 9.68 -11.70
C ILE A 18 7.22 10.12 -10.88
N ASP A 19 8.26 10.66 -11.51
CA ASP A 19 9.49 11.07 -10.83
C ASP A 19 9.21 12.21 -9.82
N PHE A 20 8.37 13.18 -10.22
CA PHE A 20 7.91 14.23 -9.30
C PHE A 20 7.02 13.67 -8.17
N ALA A 21 6.16 12.69 -8.47
CA ALA A 21 5.35 12.05 -7.43
C ALA A 21 6.24 11.34 -6.37
N VAL A 22 7.36 10.72 -6.78
CA VAL A 22 8.35 10.15 -5.82
C VAL A 22 8.85 11.25 -4.87
N GLN A 23 9.19 12.42 -5.41
CA GLN A 23 9.72 13.53 -4.62
C GLN A 23 8.66 14.08 -3.65
N CYS A 24 7.41 14.26 -4.10
CA CYS A 24 6.30 14.73 -3.27
C CYS A 24 5.90 13.76 -2.17
N GLU A 25 6.16 12.47 -2.34
CA GLU A 25 5.87 11.45 -1.33
C GLU A 25 6.84 11.54 -0.14
N HIS A 26 8.00 12.20 -0.32
CA HIS A 26 9.04 12.36 0.70
C HIS A 26 9.58 11.03 1.26
N ASN A 27 9.45 9.94 0.50
CA ASN A 27 9.89 8.60 0.87
C ASN A 27 9.25 8.09 2.19
N PHE A 28 8.05 8.57 2.52
CA PHE A 28 7.25 8.03 3.62
C PHE A 28 6.72 6.63 3.34
N ARG A 29 6.63 6.26 2.05
CA ARG A 29 6.10 5.00 1.53
C ARG A 29 4.70 4.66 2.06
N HIS A 30 3.88 5.66 2.35
CA HIS A 30 2.61 5.43 3.03
C HIS A 30 1.49 5.08 2.04
N THR A 31 1.17 6.01 1.13
CA THR A 31 0.07 5.83 0.18
C THR A 31 0.32 6.63 -1.09
N ALA A 32 0.12 5.99 -2.24
CA ALA A 32 0.07 6.66 -3.54
C ALA A 32 -1.09 6.11 -4.39
N SER A 33 -1.53 6.89 -5.37
CA SER A 33 -2.57 6.47 -6.30
C SER A 33 -2.25 6.90 -7.73
N ILE A 34 -2.74 6.14 -8.70
CA ILE A 34 -2.56 6.42 -10.13
C ILE A 34 -3.84 6.12 -10.90
N HIS A 35 -4.16 6.99 -11.86
CA HIS A 35 -5.20 6.76 -12.85
C HIS A 35 -4.55 6.59 -14.23
N SER A 36 -4.56 5.37 -14.75
CA SER A 36 -4.03 5.02 -16.07
C SER A 36 -4.55 3.66 -16.53
N ARG A 37 -4.71 3.47 -17.85
CA ARG A 37 -4.98 2.16 -18.46
C ARG A 37 -3.70 1.45 -18.92
N ASN A 38 -2.56 2.13 -18.91
CA ASN A 38 -1.29 1.57 -19.36
C ASN A 38 -0.64 0.76 -18.23
N ILE A 39 -0.67 -0.58 -18.36
CA ILE A 39 -0.17 -1.53 -17.35
C ILE A 39 1.32 -1.34 -17.07
N ALA A 40 2.14 -1.05 -18.08
CA ALA A 40 3.57 -0.84 -17.90
C ALA A 40 3.86 0.39 -17.02
N LYS A 41 3.09 1.47 -17.19
CA LYS A 41 3.21 2.68 -16.35
C LYS A 41 2.67 2.47 -14.95
N LEU A 42 1.56 1.75 -14.80
CA LEU A 42 1.05 1.33 -13.49
C LEU A 42 2.08 0.50 -12.71
N SER A 43 2.77 -0.43 -13.39
CA SER A 43 3.81 -1.27 -12.80
C SER A 43 5.04 -0.44 -12.41
N LYS A 44 5.53 0.42 -13.31
CA LYS A 44 6.68 1.28 -13.06
C LYS A 44 6.45 2.16 -11.81
N MET A 45 5.30 2.84 -11.72
CA MET A 45 4.99 3.68 -10.57
C MET A 45 4.85 2.87 -9.28
N ALA A 46 4.22 1.69 -9.33
CA ALA A 46 4.08 0.83 -8.14
C ALA A 46 5.46 0.43 -7.57
N GLN A 47 6.40 0.06 -8.44
CA GLN A 47 7.76 -0.32 -8.05
C GLN A 47 8.55 0.86 -7.47
N LEU A 48 8.47 2.04 -8.10
CA LEU A 48 9.19 3.23 -7.65
C LEU A 48 8.63 3.82 -6.34
N MET A 49 7.30 3.84 -6.19
CA MET A 49 6.65 4.34 -4.98
C MET A 49 6.90 3.45 -3.76
N ASN A 50 6.81 2.13 -3.95
CA ASN A 50 6.98 1.14 -2.88
C ASN A 50 6.15 1.46 -1.61
N CYS A 51 4.92 1.95 -1.80
CA CYS A 51 4.04 2.33 -0.69
C CYS A 51 3.32 1.12 -0.07
N SER A 52 2.97 1.22 1.22
CA SER A 52 2.08 0.28 1.92
C SER A 52 0.71 0.14 1.23
N LEU A 53 0.20 1.24 0.67
CA LEU A 53 -1.02 1.31 -0.12
C LEU A 53 -0.74 1.90 -1.50
N PHE A 54 -1.09 1.16 -2.55
CA PHE A 54 -0.98 1.64 -3.92
C PHE A 54 -2.29 1.40 -4.69
N ILE A 55 -3.06 2.47 -4.90
CA ILE A 55 -4.39 2.41 -5.51
C ILE A 55 -4.31 2.70 -7.01
N LYS A 56 -5.00 1.89 -7.82
CA LYS A 56 -5.01 2.02 -9.30
C LYS A 56 -6.45 2.22 -9.76
N ASN A 57 -6.71 3.31 -10.49
CA ASN A 57 -8.00 3.61 -11.12
C ASN A 57 -9.21 3.63 -10.16
N GLY A 58 -8.99 4.03 -8.90
CA GLY A 58 -10.04 4.11 -7.90
C GLY A 58 -9.75 5.17 -6.84
N PRO A 59 -10.76 5.54 -6.04
CA PRO A 59 -10.57 6.48 -4.94
C PRO A 59 -9.66 5.91 -3.85
N CYS A 60 -8.91 6.75 -3.14
CA CYS A 60 -7.92 6.32 -2.14
C CYS A 60 -8.48 5.43 -1.03
N TYR A 61 -9.74 5.64 -0.61
CA TYR A 61 -10.40 4.81 0.40
C TYR A 61 -10.64 3.36 -0.04
N SER A 62 -10.51 3.06 -1.34
CA SER A 62 -10.55 1.68 -1.84
C SER A 62 -9.43 0.83 -1.26
N GLY A 63 -8.30 1.44 -0.89
CA GLY A 63 -7.22 0.77 -0.17
C GLY A 63 -7.59 0.34 1.25
N LEU A 64 -8.71 0.80 1.81
CA LEU A 64 -9.20 0.47 3.15
C LEU A 64 -10.39 -0.52 3.12
N GLY A 65 -10.60 -1.20 2.00
CA GLY A 65 -11.64 -2.23 1.86
C GLY A 65 -13.03 -1.70 1.46
N PHE A 66 -13.20 -0.38 1.22
CA PHE A 66 -14.45 0.15 0.70
C PHE A 66 -14.43 0.25 -0.84
N GLY A 67 -15.07 -0.69 -1.52
CA GLY A 67 -15.07 -0.77 -2.99
C GLY A 67 -13.79 -1.33 -3.60
N GLY A 68 -12.78 -1.67 -2.78
CA GLY A 68 -11.59 -2.43 -3.15
C GLY A 68 -11.51 -3.76 -2.39
N ALA A 69 -10.68 -4.68 -2.89
CA ALA A 69 -10.43 -5.94 -2.20
C ALA A 69 -9.57 -5.76 -0.94
N GLY A 70 -9.78 -6.60 0.07
CA GLY A 70 -9.01 -6.58 1.32
C GLY A 70 -9.89 -6.38 2.55
N TYR A 71 -9.25 -6.12 3.69
CA TYR A 71 -9.92 -5.81 4.97
C TYR A 71 -9.68 -4.35 5.36
N THR A 72 -10.58 -3.82 6.19
CA THR A 72 -10.46 -2.46 6.71
C THR A 72 -9.52 -2.40 7.90
N SER A 73 -8.66 -1.37 7.92
CA SER A 73 -7.85 -0.99 9.09
C SER A 73 -7.63 0.52 9.08
N PHE A 74 -7.65 1.13 10.26
CA PHE A 74 -7.36 2.56 10.44
C PHE A 74 -5.96 2.80 11.02
N THR A 75 -5.17 1.73 11.17
CA THR A 75 -3.77 1.80 11.59
C THR A 75 -2.92 1.14 10.53
N ILE A 76 -2.19 1.98 9.78
CA ILE A 76 -1.31 1.58 8.69
C ILE A 76 0.14 1.77 9.16
N ALA A 77 0.77 0.68 9.54
CA ALA A 77 2.11 0.66 10.11
C ALA A 77 3.16 0.58 8.99
N THR A 78 3.45 1.74 8.39
CA THR A 78 4.41 1.84 7.26
C THR A 78 5.87 1.75 7.71
N PRO A 79 6.35 2.49 8.73
CA PRO A 79 7.78 2.48 9.10
C PRO A 79 8.27 1.12 9.63
N THR A 80 7.40 0.38 10.32
CA THR A 80 7.69 -0.92 10.92
C THR A 80 7.36 -2.10 10.00
N GLY A 81 6.59 -1.87 8.93
CA GLY A 81 6.41 -2.80 7.82
C GLY A 81 5.23 -3.77 7.95
N GLU A 82 4.40 -3.68 8.99
CA GLU A 82 3.21 -4.53 9.13
C GLU A 82 2.07 -4.13 8.18
N GLY A 83 2.15 -2.94 7.58
CA GLY A 83 1.15 -2.47 6.61
C GLY A 83 -0.21 -2.24 7.27
N LEU A 84 -1.29 -2.76 6.68
CA LEU A 84 -2.60 -2.71 7.33
C LEU A 84 -2.64 -3.65 8.52
N THR A 85 -2.66 -3.10 9.73
CA THR A 85 -2.70 -3.91 10.94
C THR A 85 -4.00 -4.71 11.02
N ARG A 86 -3.91 -5.93 11.56
CA ARG A 86 -5.02 -6.87 11.80
C ARG A 86 -4.84 -7.51 13.17
N ALA A 87 -5.84 -8.27 13.65
CA ALA A 87 -5.75 -8.95 14.95
C ALA A 87 -4.43 -9.72 15.15
N ARG A 88 -3.92 -10.43 14.12
CA ARG A 88 -2.64 -11.15 14.17
C ARG A 88 -1.44 -10.23 14.47
N THR A 89 -1.45 -8.98 14.01
CA THR A 89 -0.39 -7.99 14.22
C THR A 89 -0.17 -7.68 15.70
N PHE A 90 -1.21 -7.82 16.53
CA PHE A 90 -1.18 -7.54 17.97
C PHE A 90 -1.01 -8.81 18.81
N THR A 91 -0.58 -9.92 18.20
CA THR A 91 -0.40 -11.20 18.89
C THR A 91 1.03 -11.73 18.73
N ARG A 92 1.50 -12.50 19.71
CA ARG A 92 2.80 -13.17 19.64
C ARG A 92 2.65 -14.54 18.99
N GLU A 93 3.37 -14.78 17.89
CA GLU A 93 3.46 -16.12 17.30
C GLU A 93 4.18 -17.08 18.27
N ARG A 94 3.58 -18.25 18.50
CA ARG A 94 4.17 -19.33 19.29
C ARG A 94 4.27 -20.58 18.43
N ARG A 95 5.48 -21.15 18.36
CA ARG A 95 5.72 -22.45 17.72
C ARG A 95 5.87 -23.51 18.80
N CYS A 96 5.08 -24.57 18.70
CA CYS A 96 5.14 -25.73 19.59
C CYS A 96 5.24 -27.00 18.73
N VAL A 97 6.16 -27.89 19.05
CA VAL A 97 6.42 -29.12 18.29
C VAL A 97 6.24 -30.30 19.22
N LEU A 98 5.48 -31.30 18.78
CA LEU A 98 5.39 -32.59 19.47
C LEU A 98 6.37 -33.57 18.81
N VAL A 99 7.42 -33.95 19.55
CA VAL A 99 8.45 -34.88 19.07
C VAL A 99 8.07 -36.30 19.51
N GLY A 100 8.06 -37.24 18.57
CA GLY A 100 7.85 -38.66 18.86
C GLY A 100 6.39 -39.11 19.00
N TYR A 101 5.39 -38.24 18.78
CA TYR A 101 3.96 -38.57 18.89
C TYR A 101 3.10 -37.80 17.86
N PHE A 102 1.82 -38.18 17.67
CA PHE A 102 0.89 -37.64 16.66
C PHE A 102 1.32 -37.82 15.17
N ARG A 103 2.05 -38.89 14.84
CA ARG A 103 2.20 -39.33 13.44
C ARG A 103 1.02 -40.23 13.08
N ILE A 104 0.04 -39.68 12.36
CA ILE A 104 -1.18 -40.38 11.95
C ILE A 104 -1.00 -40.88 10.51
N ILE A 105 -0.27 -41.99 10.35
CA ILE A 105 -0.19 -42.80 9.15
C ILE A 105 -0.34 -44.25 9.60
#